data_AF-A0A433QTS7-F1
#
_entry.id   AF-A0A433QTS7-F1
#
_cell.length_a   1.000
_cell.length_b   1.000
_cell.length_c   1.000
_cell.angle_alpha   90.00
_cell.angle_beta   90.00
_cell.angle_gamma   90.00
#
_symmetry.space_group_name_H-M   'P 1'
#
loop_
_entity.id
_entity.type
_entity.pdbx_description
1 polymer ?
#
loop_
_entity_poly.entity_id
_entity_poly.type
_entity_poly.pdbx_seq_one_letter_code
_entity_poly.pdbx_strand_id
1 'polypeptide(L)' 'MQAQDLTNLQREGNERFRHKNYFGAIKSYTAVLEKKPDDAVVLSNRAQAYLNLSQFREALSDAEAA' A
#
# COMPACT_ATOMS: atom_id res chain seq x y z
N MET A 1 7.17 17.13 -11.89
CA MET A 1 6.79 15.75 -12.31
C MET A 1 6.22 14.90 -11.15
N GLN A 2 5.96 15.44 -9.95
CA GLN A 2 6.00 14.64 -8.70
C GLN A 2 4.66 14.09 -8.15
N ALA A 3 3.51 14.39 -8.76
CA ALA A 3 2.21 13.86 -8.27
C ALA A 3 1.65 12.74 -9.16
N GLN A 4 1.82 12.84 -10.48
CA GLN A 4 1.27 11.89 -11.44
C GLN A 4 1.82 10.47 -11.23
N ASP A 5 3.12 10.36 -10.93
CA ASP A 5 3.78 9.06 -10.73
C ASP A 5 3.30 8.35 -9.46
N LEU A 6 3.04 9.10 -8.38
CA LEU A 6 2.47 8.54 -7.14
C LEU A 6 1.03 8.06 -7.35
N THR A 7 0.23 8.83 -8.11
CA THR A 7 -1.12 8.40 -8.49
C THR A 7 -1.07 7.12 -9.33
N ASN A 8 -0.12 7.00 -10.25
CA ASN A 8 0.06 5.78 -11.05
C ASN A 8 0.46 4.58 -10.18
N LEU A 9 1.41 4.76 -9.26
CA LEU A 9 1.82 3.72 -8.31
C LEU A 9 0.66 3.27 -7.40
N GLN A 10 -0.15 4.22 -6.91
CA GLN A 10 -1.32 3.90 -6.11
C GLN A 10 -2.36 3.11 -6.92
N ARG A 11 -2.64 3.53 -8.16
CA ARG A 11 -3.52 2.78 -9.07
C ARG A 11 -2.99 1.39 -9.37
N GLU A 12 -1.70 1.25 -9.62
CA GLU A 12 -1.07 -0.05 -9.85
C GLU A 12 -1.17 -0.95 -8.61
N GLY A 13 -0.96 -0.40 -7.41
CA GLY A 13 -1.15 -1.12 -6.16
C GLY A 13 -2.59 -1.63 -6.01
N ASN A 14 -3.58 -0.78 -6.30
CA ASN A 14 -4.99 -1.14 -6.26
C ASN A 14 -5.33 -2.24 -7.27
N GLU A 15 -4.83 -2.15 -8.50
CA GLU A 15 -5.04 -3.18 -9.53
C GLU A 15 -4.38 -4.52 -9.15
N ARG A 16 -3.15 -4.49 -8.61
CA ARG A 16 -2.48 -5.70 -8.11
C ARG A 16 -3.26 -6.32 -6.95
N PHE A 17 -3.79 -5.50 -6.04
CA PHE A 17 -4.64 -5.94 -4.94
C PHE A 17 -5.92 -6.63 -5.45
N ARG A 18 -6.60 -6.04 -6.44
CA ARG A 18 -7.79 -6.64 -7.08
C ARG A 18 -7.49 -7.99 -7.74
N HIS A 19 -6.29 -8.17 -8.28
CA HIS A 19 -5.82 -9.45 -8.82
C HIS A 19 -5.28 -10.42 -7.74
N LYS A 20 -5.48 -10.11 -6.45
CA LYS A 20 -4.95 -10.88 -5.30
C LYS A 20 -3.42 -10.99 -5.29
N ASN A 21 -2.73 -10.18 -6.08
CA ASN A 21 -1.27 -10.06 -6.04
C ASN A 21 -0.89 -9.11 -4.90
N TYR A 22 -1.09 -9.56 -3.66
CA TYR A 22 -0.89 -8.74 -2.48
C TYR A 22 0.57 -8.33 -2.30
N PHE A 23 1.53 -9.20 -2.61
CA PHE A 23 2.96 -8.85 -2.61
C PHE A 23 3.29 -7.72 -3.59
N GLY A 24 2.74 -7.78 -4.80
CA GLY A 24 2.89 -6.71 -5.78
C GLY A 24 2.23 -5.40 -5.33
N ALA A 25 1.05 -5.49 -4.71
CA ALA A 25 0.35 -4.33 -4.17
C ALA A 25 1.17 -3.64 -3.06
N ILE A 26 1.71 -4.42 -2.12
CA ILE A 26 2.59 -3.93 -1.05
C ILE A 26 3.80 -3.19 -1.61
N LYS A 27 4.45 -3.71 -2.66
CA LYS A 27 5.58 -3.02 -3.31
C LYS A 27 5.18 -1.66 -3.87
N SER A 28 4.06 -1.58 -4.58
CA SER A 28 3.56 -0.32 -5.15
C SER A 28 3.19 0.68 -4.06
N TYR A 29 2.48 0.25 -3.01
CA TYR A 29 2.13 1.11 -1.89
C TYR A 29 3.36 1.60 -1.12
N THR A 30 4.35 0.73 -0.91
CA THR A 30 5.61 1.11 -0.25
C THR A 30 6.33 2.20 -1.02
N ALA A 31 6.39 2.13 -2.34
CA ALA A 31 6.99 3.19 -3.17
C ALA A 31 6.24 4.53 -3.04
N VAL A 32 4.92 4.52 -2.82
CA VAL A 32 4.16 5.75 -2.54
C VAL A 32 4.51 6.28 -1.14
N LEU A 33 4.57 5.40 -0.14
CA LEU A 33 4.87 5.75 1.25
C LEU A 33 6.31 6.23 1.46
N GLU A 34 7.25 5.84 0.60
CA GLU A 34 8.60 6.44 0.57
C GLU A 34 8.58 7.94 0.26
N LYS A 35 7.52 8.45 -0.41
CA LYS A 35 7.35 9.87 -0.73
C LYS A 35 6.30 10.55 0.14
N LYS A 36 5.30 9.81 0.60
CA LYS A 36 4.21 10.27 1.46
C LYS A 36 4.01 9.27 2.61
N PRO A 37 4.90 9.25 3.61
CA PRO A 37 4.89 8.25 4.68
C PRO A 37 3.63 8.31 5.56
N ASP A 38 2.90 9.42 5.50
CA ASP A 38 1.70 9.76 6.25
C ASP A 38 0.40 9.64 5.42
N ASP A 39 0.45 9.04 4.23
CA ASP A 39 -0.75 8.81 3.41
C ASP A 39 -1.60 7.69 4.00
N ALA A 40 -2.54 8.06 4.87
CA ALA A 40 -3.47 7.17 5.57
C ALA A 40 -4.22 6.20 4.65
N VAL A 41 -4.55 6.63 3.42
CA VAL A 41 -5.26 5.80 2.43
C VAL A 41 -4.33 4.68 1.95
N VAL A 42 -3.07 5.01 1.64
CA VAL A 42 -2.09 4.03 1.18
C VAL A 42 -1.66 3.09 2.31
N LEU A 43 -1.51 3.60 3.53
CA LEU A 43 -1.25 2.78 4.73
C LEU A 43 -2.37 1.78 4.96
N SER A 44 -3.63 2.21 4.93
CA SER A 44 -4.80 1.33 5.08
C SER A 44 -4.85 0.24 4.00
N ASN A 45 -4.56 0.60 2.74
CA ASN A 45 -4.55 -0.37 1.64
C ASN A 45 -3.40 -1.37 1.75
N ARG A 46 -2.22 -0.94 2.23
CA ARG A 46 -1.08 -1.82 2.48
C ARG A 46 -1.33 -2.73 3.68
N ALA A 47 -1.94 -2.22 4.75
CA ALA A 47 -2.39 -3.03 5.88
C ALA A 47 -3.36 -4.14 5.42
N GLN A 48 -4.34 -3.80 4.58
CA GLN A 48 -5.29 -4.77 4.05
C GLN A 48 -4.59 -5.84 3.18
N ALA A 49 -3.55 -5.48 2.42
CA ALA A 49 -2.75 -6.42 1.65
C ALA A 49 -1.96 -7.37 2.57
N TYR A 50 -1.36 -6.85 3.66
CA TYR A 50 -0.71 -7.66 4.68
C TYR A 50 -1.68 -8.62 5.38
N LEU A 51 -2.90 -8.17 5.72
CA LEU A 51 -3.93 -9.03 6.30
C LEU A 51 -4.28 -10.23 5.39
N ASN A 52 -4.38 -10.00 4.08
CA ASN A 52 -4.65 -11.08 3.12
C ASN A 52 -3.48 -12.08 3.00
N LEU A 53 -2.26 -11.67 3.35
CA LEU A 53 -1.08 -12.54 3.44
C LEU A 53 -0.87 -13.13 4.84
N SER A 54 -1.79 -12.89 5.78
CA SER A 54 -1.65 -13.27 7.20
C SER A 54 -0.42 -12.65 7.88
N GLN A 55 0.05 -11.51 7.38
CA GLN A 55 1.14 -10.70 7.97
C GLN A 55 0.55 -9.70 8.97
N PHE A 56 0.04 -10.22 10.08
CA PHE A 56 -0.75 -9.41 11.02
C PHE A 56 0.05 -8.33 11.74
N ARG A 57 1.34 -8.55 11.97
CA ARG A 57 2.20 -7.56 12.66
C ARG A 57 2.41 -6.33 11.79
N GLU A 58 2.70 -6.54 10.51
CA GLU A 58 2.89 -5.48 9.52
C GLU A 58 1.58 -4.74 9.27
N ALA A 59 0.47 -5.48 9.18
CA ALA A 59 -0.86 -4.87 9.08
C ALA A 59 -1.21 -3.98 10.28
N LEU A 60 -0.91 -4.43 11.50
CA LEU A 60 -1.13 -3.64 12.71
C LEU A 60 -0.26 -2.37 12.71
N SER A 61 1.01 -2.49 12.34
CA SER A 61 1.91 -1.34 12.25
C SER A 61 1.43 -0.30 11.24
N ASP A 62 0.91 -0.72 10.08
CA ASP A 62 0.34 0.20 9.10
C ASP A 62 -0.97 0.82 9.60
N ALA A 63 -1.81 0.06 10.32
CA ALA A 63 -3.06 0.55 10.88
C ALA A 63 -2.85 1.54 12.04
N GLU A 64 -1.79 1.39 12.82
CA GLU A 64 -1.40 2.34 13.88
C GLU A 64 -0.80 3.64 13.31
N ALA A 65 -0.23 3.59 12.09
CA ALA A 65 0.38 4.73 11.43
C ALA A 65 -0.57 5.51 10.51
N ALA A 66 -1.72 4.92 10.13
CA ALA A 66 -2.74 5.51 9.25
C ALA A 66 -3.62 6.53 9.98
#